data_AF-A0A914WY14-F1
#
_entry.id   AF-A0A914WY14-F1
#
_cell.length_a   1.000
_cell.length_b   1.000
_cell.length_c   1.000
_cell.angle_alpha   90.00
_cell.angle_beta   90.00
_cell.angle_gamma   90.00
#
_symmetry.space_group_name_H-M   'P 1'
#
loop_
_entity.id
_entity.type
_entity.pdbx_description
1 polymer ?
#
loop_
_entity_poly.entity_id
_entity_poly.type
_entity_poly.pdbx_seq_one_letter_code
_entity_poly.pdbx_strand_id
1 'polypeptide(L)'
;MKLFQVLRTSLVSLWRLFRGKKHNPLRNRVDSAQFDSQQLFLGTLLFTVLLFLLPTVLVYFAVFSALRYSVIFVQYTLLFAVGFLDFVIDQLIRRVVYMLC
;
A
#
# COMPACT_ATOMS: atom_id res chain seq x y z
N MET A 1 -4.77 1.84 2.27
CA MET A 1 -5.10 0.76 1.31
C MET A 1 -5.89 1.20 0.08
N LYS A 2 -6.86 2.13 0.19
CA LYS A 2 -7.67 2.58 -0.97
C LYS A 2 -6.86 3.14 -2.15
N LEU A 3 -5.73 3.82 -1.90
CA LEU A 3 -4.91 4.43 -2.96
C LEU A 3 -4.28 3.40 -3.92
N PHE A 4 -3.81 2.27 -3.40
CA PHE A 4 -3.21 1.22 -4.22
C PHE A 4 -4.24 0.51 -5.09
N GLN A 5 -5.46 0.33 -4.56
CA GLN A 5 -6.59 -0.20 -5.32
C GLN A 5 -6.97 0.73 -6.48
N VAL A 6 -7.02 2.05 -6.23
CA VAL A 6 -7.27 3.06 -7.26
C VAL A 6 -6.18 3.07 -8.33
N LEU A 7 -4.89 3.03 -7.95
CA LEU A 7 -3.78 2.95 -8.91
C LEU A 7 -3.88 1.69 -9.81
N ARG A 8 -4.23 0.53 -9.24
CA ARG A 8 -4.47 -0.69 -10.03
C ARG A 8 -5.66 -0.58 -10.97
N THR A 9 -6.80 -0.10 -10.49
CA THR A 9 -8.02 -0.03 -11.31
C THR A 9 -7.87 0.97 -12.44
N SER A 10 -7.20 2.10 -12.19
CA SER A 10 -6.84 3.08 -13.22
C SER A 10 -5.86 2.52 -14.26
N LEU A 11 -4.92 1.67 -13.85
CA LEU A 11 -4.01 0.99 -14.79
C LEU A 11 -4.77 0.01 -15.70
N VAL A 12 -5.69 -0.77 -15.11
CA VAL A 12 -6.51 -1.75 -15.86
C VAL A 12 -7.51 -1.07 -16.79
N SER A 13 -8.09 0.06 -16.39
CA SER A 13 -9.00 0.83 -17.23
C SER A 13 -8.27 1.48 -18.41
N LEU A 14 -7.09 2.08 -18.19
CA LEU A 14 -6.26 2.61 -19.27
C LEU A 14 -5.75 1.50 -20.19
N TRP A 15 -5.35 0.35 -19.66
CA TRP A 15 -4.96 -0.80 -20.49
C TRP A 15 -6.09 -1.27 -21.42
N ARG A 16 -7.35 -1.24 -20.94
CA ARG A 16 -8.52 -1.52 -21.78
C ARG A 16 -8.77 -0.43 -22.82
N LEU A 17 -8.53 0.85 -22.47
CA LEU A 17 -8.61 1.99 -23.39
C LEU A 17 -7.59 1.85 -24.54
N PHE A 18 -6.35 1.46 -24.22
CA PHE A 18 -5.29 1.21 -25.20
C PHE A 18 -5.57 0.05 -26.15
N ARG A 19 -6.23 -1.00 -25.67
CA ARG A 19 -6.62 -2.13 -26.53
C ARG A 19 -7.78 -1.79 -27.46
N GLY A 20 -8.35 -0.58 -27.40
CA GLY A 20 -9.33 -0.07 -28.37
C GLY A 20 -10.65 -0.85 -28.45
N LYS A 21 -10.92 -1.74 -27.49
CA LYS A 21 -12.07 -2.64 -27.51
C LYS A 21 -13.25 -2.01 -26.77
N LYS A 22 -14.07 -1.22 -27.47
CA LYS A 22 -15.36 -0.75 -26.93
C LYS A 22 -16.39 -1.88 -27.05
N HIS A 23 -16.82 -2.43 -25.92
CA HIS A 23 -17.94 -3.37 -25.93
C HIS A 23 -19.23 -2.58 -26.18
N ASN A 24 -19.92 -2.86 -27.29
CA ASN A 24 -21.17 -2.22 -27.64
C ASN A 24 -22.35 -3.05 -27.09
N PRO A 25 -22.98 -2.67 -25.96
CA PRO A 25 -24.04 -3.46 -25.34
C PRO A 25 -25.31 -3.54 -26.21
N LEU A 26 -25.45 -2.67 -27.21
CA LEU A 26 -26.61 -2.62 -28.12
C LEU A 26 -26.59 -3.69 -29.21
N ARG A 27 -25.44 -4.30 -29.52
CA ARG A 27 -25.31 -5.28 -30.63
C ARG A 27 -24.54 -6.56 -30.26
N ASN A 28 -24.11 -6.73 -29.01
CA ASN A 28 -23.31 -7.89 -28.56
C ASN A 28 -22.10 -8.17 -29.48
N ARG A 29 -21.51 -7.13 -30.07
CA ARG A 29 -20.30 -7.20 -30.89
C ARG A 29 -19.27 -6.21 -30.37
N VAL A 30 -18.00 -6.58 -30.52
CA VAL A 30 -16.89 -5.69 -30.18
C VAL A 30 -16.59 -4.85 -31.42
N ASP A 31 -17.27 -3.71 -31.54
CA ASP A 31 -17.00 -2.75 -32.60
C ASP A 31 -15.69 -2.02 -32.29
N SER A 32 -14.79 -1.97 -33.28
CA SER A 32 -13.64 -1.08 -33.27
C SER A 32 -14.19 0.34 -33.26
N ALA A 33 -14.26 0.97 -32.10
CA ALA A 33 -14.53 2.39 -32.06
C ALA A 33 -13.38 3.06 -32.81
N GLN A 34 -13.68 3.79 -33.88
CA GLN A 34 -12.72 4.71 -34.48
C GLN A 34 -12.50 5.83 -33.48
N PHE A 35 -11.62 5.57 -32.52
CA PHE A 35 -11.06 6.60 -31.67
C PHE A 35 -10.29 7.53 -32.58
N ASP A 36 -10.65 8.81 -32.55
CA ASP A 36 -9.89 9.81 -33.26
C ASP A 36 -8.43 9.79 -32.79
N SER A 37 -7.51 10.03 -33.73
CA SER A 37 -6.07 10.04 -33.53
C SER A 37 -5.63 10.86 -32.31
N GLN A 38 -6.33 11.96 -32.04
CA GLN A 38 -6.09 12.83 -30.87
C GLN A 38 -6.42 12.16 -29.54
N GLN A 39 -7.47 11.35 -29.49
CA GLN A 39 -7.94 10.68 -28.27
C GLN A 39 -7.02 9.52 -27.87
N LEU A 40 -6.45 8.82 -28.87
CA LEU A 40 -5.45 7.78 -28.65
C LEU A 40 -4.13 8.37 -28.11
N PHE A 41 -3.72 9.53 -28.65
CA PHE A 41 -2.53 10.25 -28.18
C PHE A 41 -2.69 10.70 -26.72
N LEU A 42 -3.84 11.26 -26.37
CA LEU A 42 -4.13 11.69 -25.00
C LEU A 42 -4.17 10.51 -24.02
N GLY A 43 -4.75 9.38 -24.43
CA GLY A 43 -4.72 8.13 -23.66
C GLY A 43 -3.30 7.63 -23.42
N THR A 44 -2.41 7.78 -24.42
CA THR A 44 -1.01 7.39 -24.32
C THR A 44 -0.21 8.26 -23.35
N LEU A 45 -0.43 9.57 -23.41
CA LEU A 45 0.19 10.53 -22.50
C LEU A 45 -0.27 10.29 -21.05
N LEU A 46 -1.57 10.07 -20.83
CA LEU A 46 -2.10 9.73 -19.51
C LEU A 46 -1.51 8.42 -18.95
N PHE A 47 -1.31 7.41 -19.80
CA PHE A 47 -0.75 6.13 -19.35
C PHE A 47 0.73 6.22 -19.02
N THR A 48 1.52 6.93 -19.82
CA THR A 48 2.93 7.17 -19.49
C THR A 48 3.06 7.93 -18.18
N VAL A 49 2.26 8.98 -17.96
CA VAL A 49 2.21 9.69 -16.67
C VAL A 49 1.82 8.75 -15.53
N LEU A 50 0.76 7.94 -15.69
CA LEU A 50 0.35 6.98 -14.66
C LEU A 50 1.42 5.93 -14.36
N LEU A 51 2.08 5.42 -15.40
CA LEU A 51 3.13 4.41 -15.29
C LEU A 51 4.36 4.96 -14.58
N PHE A 52 4.69 6.24 -14.76
CA PHE A 52 5.74 6.92 -13.99
C PHE A 52 5.31 7.31 -12.57
N LEU A 53 4.02 7.62 -12.37
CA LEU A 53 3.48 8.01 -11.07
C LEU A 53 3.32 6.81 -10.11
N LEU A 54 3.03 5.63 -10.65
CA LEU A 54 2.84 4.40 -9.88
C LEU A 54 4.08 4.00 -9.07
N PRO A 55 5.31 3.91 -9.63
CA PRO A 55 6.51 3.59 -8.87
C PRO A 55 6.85 4.69 -7.85
N THR A 56 6.65 5.97 -8.16
CA THR A 56 6.91 7.07 -7.22
C THR A 56 5.99 7.02 -6.02
N VAL A 57 4.68 6.83 -6.23
CA VAL A 57 3.72 6.69 -5.12
C VAL A 57 4.01 5.42 -4.33
N LEU A 58 4.34 4.31 -4.99
CA LEU A 58 4.67 3.06 -4.31
C LEU A 58 5.88 3.20 -3.39
N VAL A 59 6.97 3.82 -3.87
CA VAL A 59 8.17 4.06 -3.07
C VAL A 59 7.86 4.97 -1.88
N TYR A 60 7.11 6.06 -2.08
CA TYR A 60 6.72 6.96 -0.99
C TYR A 60 5.93 6.23 0.10
N PHE A 61 4.93 5.42 -0.28
CA PHE A 61 4.17 4.62 0.67
C PHE A 61 5.02 3.57 1.37
N ALA A 62 5.93 2.91 0.65
CA ALA A 62 6.81 1.89 1.21
C ALA A 62 7.73 2.49 2.27
N VAL A 63 8.41 3.61 1.97
CA VAL A 63 9.33 4.28 2.89
C VAL A 63 8.60 4.77 4.14
N PHE A 64 7.49 5.49 3.96
CA PHE A 64 6.75 6.02 5.11
C PHE A 64 6.15 4.90 5.97
N SER A 65 5.66 3.84 5.34
CA SER A 65 5.15 2.67 6.07
C SER A 65 6.27 1.97 6.82
N ALA A 66 7.44 1.77 6.20
CA ALA A 66 8.60 1.17 6.84
C ALA A 66 9.06 1.97 8.06
N LEU A 67 9.12 3.30 7.95
CA LEU A 67 9.41 4.19 9.07
C LEU A 67 8.38 4.06 10.19
N ARG A 68 7.10 3.99 9.84
CA ARG A 68 6.04 3.81 10.85
C ARG A 68 6.16 2.46 11.56
N TYR A 69 6.43 1.39 10.82
CA TYR A 69 6.64 0.07 11.42
C TYR A 69 7.91 0.01 12.27
N SER A 70 9.00 0.68 11.87
CA SER A 70 10.22 0.72 12.68
C SER A 70 10.00 1.42 14.02
N VAL A 71 9.28 2.55 14.03
CA VAL A 71 8.93 3.26 15.26
C VAL A 71 8.07 2.39 16.17
N ILE A 72 7.03 1.76 15.62
CA ILE A 72 6.16 0.85 16.38
C ILE A 72 6.95 -0.32 16.94
N PHE A 73 7.85 -0.90 16.13
CA PHE A 73 8.70 -2.01 16.54
C PHE A 73 9.56 -1.61 17.75
N VAL A 74 10.25 -0.47 17.68
CA VAL A 74 11.06 0.06 18.79
C VAL A 74 10.21 0.28 20.04
N GLN A 75 9.01 0.85 19.89
CA GLN A 75 8.09 1.06 21.00
C GLN A 75 7.73 -0.26 21.70
N TYR A 76 7.38 -1.29 20.92
CA TYR A 76 7.08 -2.62 21.49
C TYR A 76 8.29 -3.26 22.14
N THR A 77 9.49 -3.12 21.55
CA THR A 77 10.72 -3.65 22.15
C THR A 77 11.01 -2.98 23.50
N LEU A 78 10.85 -1.66 23.60
CA LEU A 78 11.02 -0.93 24.86
C LEU A 78 9.98 -1.35 25.91
N LEU A 79 8.70 -1.43 25.54
CA LEU A 79 7.64 -1.87 26.44
C LEU A 79 7.89 -3.30 26.93
N PHE A 80 8.34 -4.18 26.05
CA PHE A 80 8.70 -5.55 26.41
C PHE A 80 9.88 -5.57 27.39
N ALA A 81 10.92 -4.78 27.16
CA ALA A 81 12.08 -4.70 28.04
C ALA A 81 11.70 -4.17 29.44
N VAL A 82 10.86 -3.13 29.51
CA VAL A 82 10.35 -2.60 30.79
C VAL A 82 9.52 -3.64 31.51
N GLY A 83 8.56 -4.28 30.84
CA GLY A 83 7.75 -5.33 31.45
C GLY A 83 8.58 -6.53 31.94
N PHE A 84 9.66 -6.85 31.23
CA PHE A 84 10.60 -7.88 31.67
C PHE A 84 11.37 -7.47 32.94
N LEU A 85 11.84 -6.22 33.02
CA LEU A 85 12.49 -5.69 34.22
C LEU A 85 11.55 -5.69 35.42
N ASP A 86 10.31 -5.21 35.24
CA ASP A 86 9.30 -5.20 36.29
C ASP A 86 9.02 -6.62 36.81
N PHE A 87 8.92 -7.60 35.92
CA PHE A 87 8.77 -9.01 36.29
C PHE A 87 9.96 -9.52 37.13
N VAL A 88 11.20 -9.23 36.73
CA VAL A 88 12.39 -9.65 37.47
C VAL A 88 12.45 -9.01 38.84
N ILE A 89 12.17 -7.71 38.95
CA ILE A 89 12.14 -7.00 40.22
C ILE A 89 11.08 -7.60 41.15
N ASP A 90 9.87 -7.84 40.65
CA ASP A 90 8.77 -8.43 41.42
C ASP A 90 9.14 -9.84 41.94
N GLN A 91 9.85 -10.65 41.13
CA GLN A 91 10.40 -11.93 41.59
C GLN A 91 11.46 -11.78 42.69
N LEU A 92 12.34 -10.78 42.57
CA LEU A 92 13.39 -10.53 43.56
C LEU A 92 12.80 -10.04 44.89
N ILE A 93 11.86 -9.10 44.83
CA ILE A 93 11.14 -8.58 46.00
C ILE A 93 10.44 -9.73 46.72
N ARG A 94 9.69 -10.58 46.01
CA ARG A 94 9.07 -11.76 46.62
C ARG A 94 10.09 -12.66 47.31
N ARG A 95 11.20 -12.99 46.64
CA ARG A 95 12.25 -13.84 47.24
C ARG A 95 12.87 -13.26 48.51
N VAL A 96 13.12 -11.95 48.55
CA VAL A 96 13.70 -11.28 49.72
C VAL A 96 12.69 -11.24 50.88
N VAL A 97 11.42 -10.91 50.60
CA VAL A 97 10.37 -10.84 51.62
C VAL A 97 10.12 -12.20 52.28
N TYR A 98 10.09 -13.30 51.52
CA TYR A 98 9.95 -14.66 52.07
C TYR A 98 11.15 -15.13 52.91
N MET A 99 12.32 -14.50 52.77
CA MET A 99 13.50 -14.85 53.56
C MET A 99 13.59 -14.05 54.87
N LEU A 100 12.93 -12.90 54.92
CA LEU A 100 12.86 -12.01 56.09
C LEU A 100 11.68 -12.33 57.02
N CYS A 101 10.72 -13.13 56.57
CA CYS A 101 9.51 -13.53 57.30
C CYS A 101 9.56 -15.02 57.63
#